data_AF-A0A523LA78-F1
#
_entry.id   AF-A0A523LA78-F1
#
_cell.length_a   1.000
_cell.length_b   1.000
_cell.length_c   1.000
_cell.angle_alpha   90.00
_cell.angle_beta   90.00
_cell.angle_gamma   90.00
#
_symmetry.space_group_name_H-M   'P 1'
#
loop_
_entity.id
_entity.type
_entity.pdbx_description
1 polymer ?
#
loop_
_entity_poly.entity_id
_entity_poly.type
_entity_poly.pdbx_seq_one_letter_code
_entity_poly.pdbx_strand_id
1 'polypeptide(L)'
;MADDPYTVGTEGDHGLALEEARPRLKKPPLYRVVLLNDDYTPMEFVVQVLQKIFSMDRSIATRVMLQVHTKGKGICGVYTFEIAETKVAQVTGLAQQNQHPLLCTMEQT
;
A
#
# COMPACT_ATOMS: atom_id res chain seq x y z
N MET A 1 76.98 -18.87 24.99
CA MET A 1 76.58 -17.68 24.21
C MET A 1 75.70 -18.20 23.10
N ALA A 2 74.41 -17.95 23.23
CA ALA A 2 73.35 -18.57 22.46
C ALA A 2 73.20 -17.89 21.09
N ASP A 3 73.06 -18.70 20.05
CA ASP A 3 72.56 -18.32 18.73
C ASP A 3 71.09 -17.91 18.86
N ASP A 4 70.79 -16.64 18.51
CA ASP A 4 69.47 -16.03 18.46
C ASP A 4 68.97 -15.99 16.99
N PRO A 5 67.67 -15.83 16.71
CA PRO A 5 66.85 -16.88 16.16
C PRO A 5 66.35 -16.58 14.74
N TYR A 6 65.98 -17.67 14.05
CA TYR A 6 65.20 -17.75 12.82
C TYR A 6 64.42 -16.48 12.41
N THR A 7 64.87 -15.81 11.35
CA THR A 7 64.04 -14.94 10.53
C THR A 7 63.20 -15.79 9.58
N VAL A 8 61.91 -15.97 9.89
CA VAL A 8 60.89 -16.40 8.92
C VAL A 8 59.91 -15.24 8.78
N GLY A 9 60.05 -14.52 7.67
CA GLY A 9 59.02 -13.62 7.18
C GLY A 9 57.92 -14.47 6.60
N THR A 10 56.80 -14.57 7.32
CA THR A 10 55.57 -15.15 6.76
C THR A 10 54.73 -13.99 6.24
N GLU A 11 54.60 -13.95 4.92
CA GLU A 11 53.68 -13.10 4.18
C GLU A 11 52.26 -13.32 4.73
N GLY A 12 51.73 -12.31 5.41
CA GLY A 12 50.34 -12.28 5.82
C GLY A 12 49.48 -12.02 4.60
N ASP A 13 49.03 -13.10 3.94
CA ASP A 13 47.89 -13.11 3.04
C ASP A 13 46.65 -12.59 3.80
N HIS A 14 46.45 -11.28 3.74
CA HIS A 14 45.21 -10.66 4.17
C HIS A 14 44.17 -10.91 3.08
N GLY A 15 43.60 -12.11 3.09
CA GLY A 15 42.34 -12.41 2.44
C GLY A 15 41.27 -11.42 2.91
N LEU A 16 41.04 -10.39 2.09
CA LEU A 16 39.93 -9.46 2.22
C LEU A 16 38.64 -10.25 1.98
N ALA A 17 38.10 -10.82 3.06
CA ALA A 17 36.74 -11.31 3.10
C ALA A 17 35.81 -10.11 2.89
N LEU A 18 35.38 -9.89 1.64
CA LEU A 18 34.28 -8.99 1.32
C LEU A 18 33.02 -9.61 1.93
N GLU A 19 32.58 -9.10 3.08
CA GLU A 19 31.26 -9.44 3.59
C GLU A 19 30.23 -9.06 2.53
N GLU A 20 29.54 -10.05 1.97
CA GLU A 20 28.44 -9.81 1.04
C GLU A 20 27.36 -8.99 1.75
N ALA A 21 27.22 -7.72 1.34
CA ALA A 21 26.22 -6.83 1.90
C ALA A 21 24.82 -7.43 1.67
N ARG A 22 24.09 -7.68 2.77
CA ARG A 22 22.72 -8.22 2.71
C ARG A 22 21.87 -7.36 1.75
N PRO A 23 21.20 -7.96 0.75
CA PRO A 23 20.42 -7.20 -0.22
C PRO A 23 19.32 -6.40 0.50
N ARG A 24 19.28 -5.09 0.24
CA ARG A 24 18.25 -4.20 0.80
C ARG A 24 16.91 -4.50 0.14
N LEU A 25 16.04 -5.23 0.84
CA LEU A 25 14.66 -5.46 0.42
C LEU A 25 13.92 -4.11 0.35
N LYS A 26 13.53 -3.66 -0.85
CA LYS A 26 12.64 -2.49 -1.01
C LYS A 26 11.24 -2.88 -0.55
N LYS A 27 10.65 -2.03 0.31
CA LYS A 27 9.25 -2.18 0.70
C LYS A 27 8.33 -1.94 -0.51
N PRO A 28 7.24 -2.72 -0.68
CA PRO A 28 6.29 -2.48 -1.76
C PRO A 28 5.70 -1.06 -1.70
N PRO A 29 5.45 -0.42 -2.86
CA PRO A 29 4.76 0.87 -2.90
C PRO A 29 3.34 0.73 -2.36
N LEU A 30 2.89 1.79 -1.68
CA LEU A 30 1.53 1.90 -1.16
C LEU A 30 0.66 2.73 -2.12
N TYR A 31 -0.62 2.43 -2.13
CA TYR A 31 -1.64 3.07 -2.96
C TYR A 31 -2.84 3.46 -2.10
N ARG A 32 -3.37 4.66 -2.33
CA ARG A 32 -4.63 5.14 -1.77
C ARG A 32 -5.76 4.68 -2.67
N VAL A 33 -6.76 3.99 -2.12
CA VAL A 33 -8.03 3.72 -2.81
C VAL A 33 -8.97 4.90 -2.57
N VAL A 34 -9.54 5.43 -3.65
CA VAL A 34 -10.27 6.70 -3.66
C VAL A 34 -11.63 6.52 -4.35
N LEU A 35 -12.68 7.03 -3.71
CA LEU A 35 -14.00 7.23 -4.32
C LEU A 35 -14.14 8.65 -4.85
N LEU A 36 -14.75 8.79 -6.02
CA LEU A 36 -15.05 10.07 -6.67
C LEU A 36 -16.54 10.37 -6.58
N ASN A 37 -16.88 11.64 -6.40
CA ASN A 37 -18.27 12.11 -6.34
C ASN A 37 -18.93 12.04 -7.71
N ASP A 38 -20.24 11.76 -7.69
CA ASP A 38 -21.15 11.85 -8.83
C ASP A 38 -22.55 12.22 -8.32
N ASP A 39 -23.45 12.63 -9.22
CA ASP A 39 -24.77 13.15 -8.85
C ASP A 39 -25.89 12.08 -8.80
N TYR A 40 -25.58 10.80 -9.05
CA TYR A 40 -26.57 9.73 -9.25
C TYR A 40 -26.47 8.60 -8.24
N THR A 41 -25.29 8.36 -7.65
CA THR A 41 -25.08 7.32 -6.66
C THR A 41 -25.69 7.73 -5.31
N PRO A 42 -26.62 6.95 -4.73
CA PRO A 42 -27.23 7.27 -3.44
C PRO A 42 -26.20 7.30 -2.30
N MET A 43 -26.30 8.27 -1.39
CA MET A 43 -25.40 8.39 -0.23
C MET A 43 -25.34 7.11 0.62
N GLU A 44 -26.49 6.48 0.85
CA GLU A 44 -26.56 5.24 1.63
C GLU A 44 -25.86 4.07 0.92
N PHE A 45 -25.86 4.05 -0.42
CA PHE A 45 -25.09 3.06 -1.18
C PHE A 45 -23.59 3.24 -0.95
N VAL A 46 -23.08 4.46 -0.99
CA VAL A 46 -21.67 4.77 -0.69
C VAL A 46 -21.29 4.32 0.72
N VAL A 47 -22.15 4.56 1.72
CA VAL A 47 -21.94 4.06 3.09
C VAL A 47 -21.86 2.54 3.10
N GLN A 48 -22.76 1.83 2.44
CA GLN A 48 -22.72 0.36 2.35
C GLN A 48 -21.45 -0.17 1.69
N VAL A 49 -20.97 0.47 0.62
CA VAL A 49 -19.70 0.14 -0.03
C VAL A 49 -18.54 0.23 0.97
N LEU A 50 -18.47 1.35 1.70
CA LEU A 50 -17.43 1.61 2.69
C LEU A 50 -17.46 0.59 3.84
N GLN A 51 -18.64 0.18 4.30
CA GLN A 51 -18.76 -0.85 5.32
C GLN A 51 -18.38 -2.24 4.80
N LYS A 52 -18.90 -2.65 3.63
CA LYS A 52 -18.73 -4.01 3.09
C LYS A 52 -17.30 -4.29 2.61
N ILE A 53 -16.68 -3.34 1.92
CA ILE A 53 -15.39 -3.56 1.23
C ILE A 53 -14.21 -3.05 2.05
N PHE A 54 -14.40 -1.98 2.83
CA PHE A 54 -13.34 -1.36 3.62
C PHE A 54 -13.48 -1.63 5.12
N SER A 55 -14.50 -2.38 5.53
CA SER A 55 -14.74 -2.79 6.92
C SER A 55 -14.83 -1.59 7.87
N MET A 56 -15.33 -0.46 7.36
CA MET A 56 -15.53 0.74 8.17
C MET A 56 -16.77 0.60 9.05
N ASP A 57 -16.69 1.10 10.27
CA ASP A 57 -17.88 1.39 11.07
C ASP A 57 -18.75 2.43 10.37
N ARG A 58 -20.07 2.35 10.60
CA ARG A 58 -21.04 3.23 9.94
C ARG A 58 -20.73 4.73 10.13
N SER A 59 -20.29 5.13 11.32
CA SER A 59 -19.95 6.52 11.63
C SER A 59 -18.77 7.03 10.80
N ILE A 60 -17.73 6.20 10.65
CA ILE A 60 -16.54 6.49 9.84
C ILE A 60 -16.92 6.51 8.36
N ALA A 61 -17.67 5.50 7.91
CA ALA A 61 -18.17 5.41 6.53
C ALA A 61 -19.00 6.64 6.14
N THR A 62 -19.89 7.09 7.03
CA THR A 62 -20.70 8.30 6.81
C THR A 62 -19.82 9.54 6.67
N ARG A 63 -18.77 9.68 7.50
CA ARG A 63 -17.84 10.80 7.41
C ARG A 63 -17.05 10.79 6.09
N VAL A 64 -16.58 9.63 5.65
CA VAL A 64 -15.88 9.48 4.36
C VAL A 64 -16.83 9.76 3.20
N MET A 65 -18.06 9.24 3.24
CA MET A 65 -19.10 9.53 2.24
C MET A 65 -19.35 11.04 2.14
N LEU A 66 -19.53 11.74 3.26
CA LEU A 66 -19.70 13.21 3.25
C LEU A 66 -18.48 13.92 2.66
N GLN A 67 -17.27 13.40 2.89
CA GLN A 67 -16.06 13.95 2.28
C GLN A 67 -16.08 13.77 0.75
N VAL A 68 -16.46 12.60 0.24
CA VAL A 68 -16.62 12.36 -1.20
C VAL A 68 -17.60 13.38 -1.76
N HIS A 69 -18.79 13.50 -1.16
CA HIS A 69 -19.84 14.40 -1.62
C HIS A 69 -19.43 15.87 -1.63
N THR A 70 -18.81 16.35 -0.55
CA THR A 70 -18.50 17.78 -0.38
C THR A 70 -17.19 18.22 -1.02
N LYS A 71 -16.22 17.31 -1.17
CA LYS A 71 -14.87 17.63 -1.69
C LYS A 71 -14.57 17.01 -3.05
N GLY A 72 -15.54 16.32 -3.64
CA GLY A 72 -15.39 15.63 -4.93
C GLY A 72 -14.64 14.29 -4.85
N LYS A 73 -13.89 14.01 -3.77
CA LYS A 73 -13.22 12.73 -3.56
C LYS A 73 -12.95 12.40 -2.09
N GLY A 74 -12.87 11.11 -1.77
CA GLY A 74 -12.58 10.60 -0.43
C GLY A 74 -11.66 9.39 -0.45
N ILE A 75 -10.72 9.33 0.50
CA ILE A 75 -9.81 8.19 0.64
C ILE A 75 -10.50 7.12 1.49
N CYS A 76 -10.59 5.91 0.94
CA CYS A 76 -11.20 4.75 1.59
C CYS A 76 -10.19 3.91 2.37
N GLY A 77 -8.92 3.93 1.96
CA GLY A 77 -7.83 3.22 2.65
C GLY A 77 -6.52 3.26 1.88
N VAL A 78 -5.46 2.76 2.51
CA VAL A 78 -4.11 2.68 1.94
C VAL A 78 -3.64 1.24 1.98
N TYR A 79 -3.21 0.70 0.85
CA TYR A 79 -2.89 -0.71 0.67
C TYR A 79 -1.69 -0.91 -0.25
N THR A 80 -1.17 -2.14 -0.35
CA THR A 80 -0.28 -2.52 -1.45
C THR A 80 -1.06 -2.55 -2.77
N PHE A 81 -0.34 -2.51 -3.90
CA PHE A 81 -0.95 -2.49 -5.24
C PHE A 81 -2.03 -3.56 -5.45
N GLU A 82 -1.71 -4.84 -5.21
CA GLU A 82 -2.62 -5.97 -5.45
C GLU A 82 -3.91 -5.89 -4.62
N ILE A 83 -3.79 -5.45 -3.36
CA ILE A 83 -4.93 -5.27 -2.46
C ILE A 83 -5.77 -4.06 -2.90
N ALA A 84 -5.12 -2.97 -3.30
CA ALA A 84 -5.80 -1.78 -3.80
C ALA A 84 -6.57 -2.09 -5.10
N GLU A 85 -5.94 -2.78 -6.05
CA GLU A 85 -6.55 -3.22 -7.31
C GLU A 85 -7.78 -4.11 -7.05
N THR A 86 -7.64 -5.10 -6.16
CA THR A 86 -8.76 -5.97 -5.78
C THR A 86 -9.91 -5.18 -5.18
N LYS A 87 -9.65 -4.22 -4.29
CA LYS A 87 -10.69 -3.38 -3.68
C LYS A 87 -11.37 -2.49 -4.71
N VAL A 88 -10.61 -1.89 -5.64
CA VAL A 88 -11.17 -1.11 -6.75
C VAL A 88 -12.12 -1.99 -7.58
N ALA A 89 -11.69 -3.18 -7.98
CA ALA A 89 -12.51 -4.12 -8.74
C ALA A 89 -13.80 -4.51 -7.99
N GLN A 90 -13.73 -4.77 -6.69
CA GLN A 90 -14.88 -5.09 -5.85
C GLN A 90 -15.90 -3.94 -5.80
N VAL A 91 -15.44 -2.70 -5.62
CA VAL A 91 -16.32 -1.52 -5.59
C VAL A 91 -17.00 -1.32 -6.93
N THR A 92 -16.21 -1.36 -8.01
CA THR A 92 -16.72 -1.18 -9.38
C THR A 92 -17.74 -2.25 -9.74
N GLY A 93 -17.48 -3.52 -9.41
CA GLY A 93 -18.43 -4.61 -9.64
C GLY A 93 -19.74 -4.42 -8.87
N LEU A 94 -19.67 -4.03 -7.59
CA LEU A 94 -20.86 -3.78 -6.78
C LEU A 94 -21.67 -2.58 -7.29
N ALA A 95 -21.01 -1.50 -7.72
CA ALA A 95 -21.64 -0.33 -8.32
C ALA A 95 -22.37 -0.69 -9.63
N GLN A 96 -21.71 -1.45 -10.51
CA GLN A 96 -22.32 -1.91 -11.78
C GLN A 96 -23.54 -2.81 -11.54
N GLN A 97 -23.45 -3.76 -10.60
CA GLN A 97 -24.58 -4.64 -10.24
C GLN A 97 -25.80 -3.88 -9.73
N ASN A 98 -25.58 -2.73 -9.08
CA ASN A 98 -26.64 -1.86 -8.56
C ASN A 98 -26.96 -0.68 -9.50
N GLN A 99 -26.39 -0.65 -10.71
CA GLN A 99 -26.63 0.38 -11.73
C GLN A 99 -26.28 1.80 -11.27
N HIS A 100 -25.20 1.93 -10.48
CA HIS A 100 -24.67 3.22 -10.02
C HIS A 100 -23.38 3.57 -10.77
N PRO A 101 -23.19 4.84 -11.19
CA PRO A 101 -21.97 5.28 -11.88
C PRO A 101 -20.79 5.55 -10.93
N LEU A 102 -20.86 5.09 -9.67
CA LEU A 102 -19.84 5.30 -8.65
C LEU A 102 -18.44 4.88 -9.13
N LEU A 103 -17.54 5.84 -9.21
CA LEU A 103 -16.17 5.61 -9.65
C LEU A 103 -15.21 5.41 -8.47
N CYS A 104 -14.45 4.32 -8.54
CA CYS A 104 -13.40 3.95 -7.59
C CYS A 104 -12.07 3.82 -8.33
N THR A 105 -11.00 4.41 -7.79
CA THR A 105 -9.65 4.38 -8.38
C THR A 105 -8.58 4.19 -7.31
N MET A 106 -7.32 4.04 -7.73
CA MET A 106 -6.18 4.05 -6.81
C MET A 106 -5.07 5.00 -7.28
N GLU A 107 -4.46 5.72 -6.35
CA GLU A 107 -3.39 6.69 -6.57
C GLU A 107 -2.14 6.24 -5.80
N GLN A 108 -0.95 6.25 -6.41
CA GLN A 108 0.31 5.93 -5.70
C GLN A 108 0.59 7.00 -4.63
N THR A 109 1.04 6.56 -3.45
CA THR A 109 1.31 7.44 -2.30
C THR A 109 2.63 8.18 -2.40
#